data_AF-F5NXG6-F1
#
_entry.id   AF-F5NXG6-F1
#
_cell.length_a   1.000
_cell.length_b   1.000
_cell.length_c   1.000
_cell.angle_alpha   90.00
_cell.angle_beta   90.00
_cell.angle_gamma   90.00
#
_symmetry.space_group_name_H-M   'P 1'
#
loop_
_entity.id
_entity.type
_entity.pdbx_description
1 polymer ?
#
loop_
_entity_poly.entity_id
_entity_poly.type
_entity_poly.pdbx_seq_one_letter_code
_entity_poly.pdbx_strand_id
1 'polypeptide(L)'
;MWPMLNDVSRQVLWHGQRLAPEDWKDLFTALWLKTKKLEQRSAPGIGGGVVMLGVRTSKMRKASMTELIEIMFWFGSERNVRWSDNSRREYEWSQRTGRAA
;
A
#
# COMPACT_ATOMS: atom_id res chain seq x y z
N MET A 1 -1.68 6.50 6.47
CA MET A 1 -1.62 5.27 5.64
C MET A 1 -2.09 4.03 6.39
N TRP A 2 -1.52 3.68 7.56
CA TRP A 2 -1.92 2.48 8.32
C TRP A 2 -3.42 2.27 8.59
N PRO A 3 -4.25 3.31 8.83
CA PRO A 3 -5.69 3.12 8.94
C PRO A 3 -6.31 2.44 7.71
N MET A 4 -5.86 2.80 6.51
CA MET A 4 -6.37 2.22 5.27
C MET A 4 -5.98 0.75 5.14
N LEU A 5 -4.74 0.39 5.48
CA LEU A 5 -4.29 -1.00 5.49
C LEU A 5 -5.10 -1.86 6.47
N ASN A 6 -5.42 -1.31 7.64
CA ASN A 6 -6.26 -1.99 8.63
C ASN A 6 -7.69 -2.21 8.12
N ASP A 7 -8.27 -1.19 7.48
CA ASP A 7 -9.62 -1.30 6.90
C ASP A 7 -9.67 -2.38 5.81
N VAL A 8 -8.66 -2.43 4.94
CA VAL A 8 -8.52 -3.47 3.91
C VAL A 8 -8.34 -4.85 4.54
N SER A 9 -7.39 -5.01 5.45
CA SER A 9 -7.08 -6.27 6.13
C SER A 9 -8.30 -6.91 6.80
N ARG A 10 -9.17 -6.09 7.41
CA ARG A 10 -10.38 -6.57 8.08
C ARG A 10 -11.50 -6.98 7.13
N GLN A 11 -11.51 -6.46 5.91
CA GLN A 11 -12.67 -6.55 5.01
C GLN A 11 -12.41 -7.42 3.77
N VAL A 12 -11.16 -7.54 3.32
CA VAL A 12 -10.81 -8.23 2.08
C VAL A 12 -10.27 -9.63 2.36
N LEU A 13 -10.95 -10.63 1.80
CA LEU A 13 -10.42 -11.99 1.67
C LEU A 13 -9.67 -12.10 0.34
N TRP A 14 -8.34 -12.23 0.40
CA TRP A 14 -7.47 -12.27 -0.77
C TRP A 14 -7.08 -13.70 -1.10
N HIS A 15 -7.57 -14.22 -2.23
CA HIS A 15 -7.35 -15.62 -2.66
C HIS A 15 -7.60 -16.65 -1.53
N GLY A 16 -8.67 -16.47 -0.75
CA GLY A 16 -9.05 -17.37 0.34
C GLY A 16 -8.35 -17.09 1.68
N GLN A 17 -7.46 -16.10 1.76
CA GLN A 17 -6.74 -15.75 2.99
C GLN A 17 -6.99 -14.31 3.43
N ARG A 18 -7.07 -14.10 4.75
CA ARG A 18 -6.97 -12.76 5.34
C ARG A 18 -5.51 -12.43 5.57
N LEU A 19 -5.06 -11.30 5.03
CA LEU A 19 -3.69 -10.83 5.15
C LEU A 19 -3.57 -9.76 6.23
N ALA A 20 -2.43 -9.71 6.91
CA ALA A 20 -2.17 -8.67 7.90
C ALA A 20 -1.99 -7.30 7.23
N PRO A 21 -2.18 -6.19 7.95
CA PRO A 21 -1.93 -4.85 7.41
C PRO A 21 -0.51 -4.69 6.83
N GLU A 22 0.49 -5.33 7.45
CA GLU A 22 1.87 -5.38 7.01
C GLU A 22 2.01 -6.03 5.62
N ASP A 23 1.35 -7.17 5.42
CA ASP A 23 1.38 -7.89 4.14
C ASP A 23 0.69 -7.07 3.03
N TRP A 24 -0.45 -6.43 3.36
CA TRP A 24 -1.12 -5.52 2.44
C TRP A 24 -0.23 -4.36 2.03
N LYS A 25 0.57 -3.80 2.95
CA LYS A 25 1.55 -2.75 2.65
C LYS A 25 2.53 -3.23 1.58
N ASP A 26 2.99 -4.47 1.69
CA ASP A 26 3.96 -5.04 0.75
C ASP A 26 3.32 -5.29 -0.62
N LEU A 27 2.07 -5.76 -0.67
CA LEU A 27 1.31 -5.89 -1.92
C LEU A 27 1.09 -4.53 -2.62
N PHE A 28 0.63 -3.51 -1.88
CA PHE A 28 0.38 -2.20 -2.47
C PHE A 28 1.65 -1.50 -2.93
N THR A 29 2.75 -1.65 -2.19
CA THR A 29 4.03 -1.06 -2.60
C THR A 29 4.66 -1.79 -3.79
N ALA A 30 4.48 -3.11 -3.91
CA ALA A 30 4.85 -3.85 -5.10
C ALA A 30 4.05 -3.39 -6.33
N LEU A 31 2.74 -3.16 -6.18
CA LEU A 31 1.90 -2.58 -7.23
C LEU A 31 2.37 -1.17 -7.62
N TRP A 32 2.67 -0.31 -6.63
CA TRP A 32 3.19 1.04 -6.89
C TRP A 32 4.53 1.02 -7.66
N LEU A 33 5.46 0.13 -7.31
CA LEU A 33 6.70 -0.04 -8.10
C LEU A 33 6.39 -0.42 -9.56
N LYS A 34 5.44 -1.33 -9.76
CA LYS A 34 4.98 -1.72 -11.10
C LYS A 34 4.41 -0.54 -11.88
N THR A 35 3.61 0.34 -11.26
CA THR A 35 3.08 1.53 -11.95
C THR A 35 4.19 2.52 -12.32
N LYS A 36 5.29 2.53 -11.57
CA LYS A 36 6.51 3.33 -11.85
C LYS A 36 7.49 2.66 -12.80
N LYS A 37 7.21 1.44 -13.29
CA LYS A 37 8.15 0.63 -14.08
C LYS A 37 9.49 0.42 -13.35
N LEU A 38 9.42 0.31 -12.02
CA LEU A 38 10.57 0.02 -11.17
C LEU A 38 10.52 -1.43 -10.71
N GLU A 39 11.68 -2.06 -10.64
CA GLU A 39 11.78 -3.43 -10.13
C GLU A 39 11.78 -3.46 -8.61
N GLN A 40 11.14 -4.49 -8.05
CA GLN A 40 11.26 -4.78 -6.64
C GLN A 40 12.64 -5.38 -6.36
N ARG A 41 13.33 -4.81 -5.39
CA ARG A 41 14.65 -5.30 -4.98
C ARG A 41 14.55 -6.73 -4.45
N SER A 42 15.53 -7.56 -4.80
CA SER A 42 15.66 -8.91 -4.29
C SER A 42 17.09 -9.20 -3.82
N ALA A 43 17.26 -10.25 -3.04
CA ALA A 43 18.57 -10.74 -2.59
C ALA A 43 18.56 -12.28 -2.46
N PRO A 44 19.73 -12.94 -2.58
CA PRO A 44 19.86 -14.34 -2.20
C PRO A 44 19.50 -14.54 -0.73
N GLY A 45 18.67 -15.55 -0.44
CA GLY A 45 18.30 -15.92 0.92
C GLY A 45 19.47 -16.58 1.67
N ILE A 46 19.54 -16.34 2.99
CA ILE A 46 20.58 -16.93 3.85
C ILE A 46 20.53 -18.47 3.80
N GLY A 47 19.33 -19.06 3.70
CA GLY A 47 19.11 -20.50 3.52
C GLY A 47 18.96 -20.95 2.06
N GLY A 48 19.36 -20.12 1.10
CA GLY A 48 19.06 -20.32 -0.32
C GLY A 48 17.74 -19.67 -0.75
N GLY A 49 17.46 -19.71 -2.06
CA GLY A 49 16.29 -19.06 -2.68
C GLY A 49 16.45 -17.55 -2.84
N VAL A 50 15.34 -16.88 -3.18
CA VAL A 50 15.29 -15.43 -3.42
C VAL A 50 14.35 -14.77 -2.41
N VAL A 51 14.82 -13.70 -1.77
CA VAL A 51 14.03 -12.88 -0.86
C VAL A 51 13.69 -11.57 -1.55
N MET A 52 12.39 -11.28 -1.67
CA MET A 52 11.90 -9.99 -2.14
C MET A 52 11.92 -8.98 -0.99
N LEU A 53 12.56 -7.84 -1.20
CA LEU A 53 12.69 -6.80 -0.19
C LEU A 53 11.51 -5.83 -0.30
N GLY A 54 10.79 -5.64 0.81
CA GLY A 54 9.68 -4.68 0.89
C GLY A 54 10.16 -3.22 0.73
N VAL A 55 9.27 -2.37 0.23
CA VAL A 55 9.55 -0.94 0.08
C VAL A 55 9.53 -0.26 1.44
N ARG A 56 10.56 0.53 1.74
CA ARG A 56 10.63 1.34 2.96
C ARG A 56 9.78 2.60 2.78
N THR A 57 8.48 2.49 3.04
CA THR A 57 7.52 3.59 2.95
C THR A 57 7.89 4.79 3.84
N SER A 58 8.61 4.56 4.94
CA SER A 58 9.16 5.62 5.80
C SER A 58 10.19 6.51 5.11
N LYS A 59 10.78 6.08 3.98
CA LYS A 59 11.72 6.85 3.17
C LYS A 59 11.08 7.44 1.90
N MET A 60 9.78 7.21 1.68
CA MET A 60 9.09 7.77 0.51
C MET A 60 8.95 9.29 0.65
N ARG A 61 9.10 9.97 -0.49
CA ARG A 61 8.74 11.39 -0.59
C ARG A 61 7.22 11.52 -0.45
N LYS A 62 6.76 12.71 -0.06
CA LYS A 62 5.32 13.01 0.09
C LYS A 62 4.52 12.64 -1.17
N ALA A 63 4.99 13.01 -2.36
CA ALA A 63 4.34 12.67 -3.63
C ALA A 63 4.20 11.15 -3.86
N SER A 64 5.22 10.36 -3.54
CA SER A 64 5.13 8.90 -3.65
C SER A 64 4.15 8.30 -2.63
N MET A 65 4.06 8.90 -1.44
CA MET A 65 3.09 8.48 -0.42
C MET A 65 1.65 8.82 -0.85
N THR A 66 1.41 9.96 -1.48
CA THR A 66 0.07 10.32 -1.96
C THR A 66 -0.41 9.38 -3.06
N GLU A 67 0.46 9.01 -3.99
CA GLU A 67 0.17 8.01 -5.02
C GLU A 67 -0.15 6.63 -4.43
N LEU A 68 0.60 6.21 -3.41
CA LEU A 68 0.33 4.95 -2.71
C LEU A 68 -1.05 4.96 -2.02
N ILE A 69 -1.42 6.10 -1.41
CA ILE A 69 -2.76 6.30 -0.82
C ILE A 69 -3.86 6.20 -1.87
N GLU A 70 -3.66 6.78 -3.05
CA GLU A 70 -4.61 6.69 -4.17
C GLU A 70 -4.78 5.25 -4.67
N ILE A 71 -3.69 4.50 -4.81
CA ILE A 71 -3.74 3.07 -5.16
C ILE A 71 -4.57 2.29 -4.14
N MET A 72 -4.37 2.50 -2.84
CA MET A 72 -5.16 1.83 -1.79
C MET A 72 -6.64 2.23 -1.84
N PHE A 73 -6.92 3.51 -2.07
CA PHE A 73 -8.29 4.01 -2.17
C PHE A 73 -9.03 3.42 -3.38
N TRP A 74 -8.39 3.41 -4.55
CA TRP A 74 -8.90 2.76 -5.76
C TRP A 74 -9.20 1.28 -5.52
N PHE A 75 -8.22 0.53 -5.00
CA PHE A 75 -8.37 -0.90 -4.73
C PHE A 75 -9.53 -1.20 -3.77
N GLY A 76 -9.64 -0.41 -2.70
CA GLY A 76 -10.72 -0.56 -1.73
C GLY A 76 -12.09 -0.19 -2.31
N SER A 77 -12.15 0.78 -3.23
CA SER A 77 -13.39 1.16 -3.91
C SER A 77 -13.92 0.02 -4.78
N GLU A 78 -13.07 -0.66 -5.56
CA GLU A 78 -13.45 -1.85 -6.33
C GLU A 78 -13.99 -3.00 -5.47
N ARG A 79 -13.57 -3.06 -4.20
CA ARG A 79 -13.91 -4.12 -3.25
C ARG A 79 -14.95 -3.70 -2.21
N ASN A 80 -15.54 -2.52 -2.37
CA ASN A 80 -16.54 -1.97 -1.45
C ASN A 80 -16.04 -1.90 0.01
N VAL A 81 -14.75 -1.59 0.21
CA VAL A 81 -14.15 -1.39 1.53
C VAL A 81 -14.78 -0.16 2.17
N ARG A 82 -15.33 -0.33 3.38
CA ARG A 82 -15.84 0.76 4.20
C ARG A 82 -14.70 1.44 4.92
N TRP A 83 -14.37 2.66 4.50
CA TRP A 83 -13.31 3.46 5.09
C TRP A 83 -13.73 4.09 6.42
N SER A 84 -12.93 3.84 7.45
CA SER A 84 -13.02 4.51 8.75
C SER A 84 -12.70 6.01 8.63
N ASP A 85 -13.08 6.80 9.64
CA ASP A 85 -12.80 8.24 9.67
C ASP A 85 -11.30 8.54 9.60
N ASN A 86 -10.47 7.70 10.24
CA ASN A 86 -9.01 7.82 10.14
C ASN A 86 -8.55 7.61 8.69
N SER A 87 -9.07 6.60 7.98
CA SER A 87 -8.75 6.39 6.57
C SER A 87 -9.21 7.54 5.68
N ARG A 88 -10.38 8.12 5.94
CA ARG A 88 -10.89 9.28 5.21
C ARG A 88 -9.98 10.50 5.40
N ARG A 89 -9.53 10.78 6.63
CA ARG A 89 -8.58 11.87 6.92
C ARG A 89 -7.26 11.70 6.17
N GLU A 90 -6.75 10.47 6.06
CA GLU A 90 -5.52 10.16 5.33
C GLU A 90 -5.69 10.42 3.82
N TYR A 91 -6.83 10.03 3.25
CA TYR A 91 -7.15 10.31 1.87
C TYR A 91 -7.31 11.83 1.61
N GLU A 92 -8.04 12.55 2.46
CA GLU A 92 -8.17 14.00 2.37
C GLU A 92 -6.82 14.73 2.50
N TRP A 93 -5.93 14.25 3.37
CA TRP A 93 -4.56 14.74 3.45
C TRP A 93 -3.79 14.52 2.15
N SER A 94 -3.94 13.36 1.50
CA SER A 94 -3.27 13.08 0.23
C SER A 94 -3.75 14.01 -0.88
N GLN A 95 -5.07 14.27 -0.94
CA GLN A 95 -5.66 15.17 -1.94
C GLN A 95 -5.21 16.64 -1.77
N ARG A 96 -5.08 17.13 -0.53
CA ARG A 96 -4.56 18.48 -0.27
C ARG A 96 -3.08 18.61 -0.61
N THR A 97 -2.29 17.62 -0.22
CA THR A 97 -0.83 17.63 -0.39
C THR A 97 -0.42 17.42 -1.86
N GLY A 98 -1.14 16.55 -2.57
CA GLY A 98 -0.88 16.26 -3.99
C GLY A 98 -1.23 17.42 -4.92
N ARG A 99 -2.20 18.28 -4.56
CA ARG A 99 -2.51 19.50 -5.32
C ARG A 99 -1.50 20.63 -5.13
N ALA A 100 -0.71 20.58 -4.06
CA ALA A 100 0.26 21.60 -3.69
C ALA A 100 1.71 21.25 -4.07
N ALA A 101 1.93 20.08 -4.67
CA ALA A 101 3.22 19.54 -5.07
C ALA A 101 3.38 19.55 -6.59
#